data_AF-A0A1R2B2Z3-F1
#
_entry.id   AF-A0A1R2B2Z3-F1
#
_cell.length_a   1.000
_cell.length_b   1.000
_cell.length_c   1.000
_cell.angle_alpha   90.00
_cell.angle_beta   90.00
_cell.angle_gamma   90.00
#
_symmetry.space_group_name_H-M   'P 1'
#
loop_
_entity.id
_entity.type
_entity.pdbx_description
1 polymer ?
#
loop_
_entity_poly.entity_id
_entity_poly.type
_entity_poly.pdbx_seq_one_letter_code
_entity_poly.pdbx_strand_id
1 'polypeptide(L)'
;MNGIIQPIPILLSPIFPYFIQENFKVETTKRGRKTVCSTEILSEFLDKKKKKSPRKEYIRCSILRKLIKLIRSVMKNMIKTSLHPINIEILKLISANMDESKMMIKKDSLPYIENHTNTKFRSYNDAFCKQFFSRPLARELYKLYIEYLFIARNEEQRNKDLSVFCCDKTKNDHDCSAKWEKLKELLLSEVEVKNIVVT
;
A
#
# COMPACT_ATOMS: atom_id res chain seq x y z
N MET A 1 -9.26 38.03 -39.11
CA MET A 1 -9.65 38.76 -37.88
C MET A 1 -9.92 37.75 -36.78
N ASN A 2 -8.98 37.70 -35.85
CA ASN A 2 -8.95 37.18 -34.46
C ASN A 2 -10.10 36.31 -33.97
N GLY A 3 -9.85 35.00 -33.88
CA GLY A 3 -10.60 34.08 -33.03
C GLY A 3 -10.17 34.24 -31.57
N ILE A 4 -11.12 34.56 -30.69
CA ILE A 4 -10.92 34.71 -29.25
C ILE A 4 -10.92 33.30 -28.64
N ILE A 5 -9.75 32.85 -28.18
CA ILE A 5 -9.61 31.63 -27.39
C ILE A 5 -9.99 31.99 -25.95
N GLN A 6 -11.11 31.45 -25.47
CA GLN A 6 -11.46 31.56 -24.05
C GLN A 6 -10.63 30.55 -23.22
N PRO A 7 -10.06 30.97 -22.08
CA PRO A 7 -9.29 30.07 -21.22
C PRO A 7 -10.23 29.11 -20.47
N ILE A 8 -9.89 27.82 -20.51
CA ILE A 8 -10.55 26.76 -19.75
C ILE A 8 -10.19 26.95 -18.26
N PRO A 9 -11.18 26.99 -17.34
CA PRO A 9 -10.90 27.13 -15.92
C PRO A 9 -10.25 25.86 -15.37
N ILE A 10 -9.09 26.02 -14.74
CA ILE A 10 -8.39 24.98 -13.98
C ILE A 10 -9.18 24.73 -12.70
N LEU A 11 -9.91 23.62 -12.65
CA LEU A 11 -10.53 23.13 -11.41
C LEU A 11 -9.43 22.60 -10.48
N LEU A 12 -9.04 23.42 -9.51
CA LEU A 12 -8.28 23.02 -8.34
C LEU A 12 -9.07 21.93 -7.59
N SER A 13 -8.49 20.74 -7.51
CA SER A 13 -9.03 19.65 -6.69
C SER A 13 -8.93 20.02 -5.19
N PRO A 14 -9.88 19.58 -4.36
CA PRO A 14 -9.88 19.91 -2.95
C PRO A 14 -8.71 19.21 -2.24
N ILE A 15 -7.88 20.02 -1.59
CA ILE A 15 -6.91 19.58 -0.59
C ILE A 15 -7.71 18.95 0.56
N PHE A 16 -7.60 17.63 0.73
CA PHE A 16 -8.15 16.93 1.88
C PHE A 16 -7.43 17.37 3.16
N PRO A 17 -8.12 17.95 4.16
CA PRO A 17 -7.51 18.26 5.44
C PRO A 17 -7.51 17.00 6.30
N TYR A 18 -6.41 16.25 6.32
CA TYR A 18 -6.16 15.27 7.38
C TYR A 18 -5.34 15.94 8.48
N PHE A 19 -5.99 16.34 9.58
CA PHE A 19 -5.29 16.57 10.84
C PHE A 19 -6.26 16.58 12.04
N ILE A 20 -6.36 15.44 12.74
CA ILE A 20 -6.53 15.42 14.21
C ILE A 20 -5.69 14.25 14.73
N GLN A 21 -4.54 14.55 15.31
CA GLN A 21 -3.80 13.61 16.17
C GLN A 21 -4.35 13.76 17.59
N GLU A 22 -5.16 12.80 18.04
CA GLU A 22 -5.46 12.68 19.46
C GLU A 22 -4.32 11.94 20.17
N ASN A 23 -3.65 12.65 21.07
CA ASN A 23 -2.60 12.11 21.93
C ASN A 23 -3.22 11.20 23.01
N PHE A 24 -3.36 9.91 22.73
CA PHE A 24 -3.68 8.92 23.76
C PHE A 24 -2.48 8.67 24.67
N LYS A 25 -2.52 9.23 25.89
CA LYS A 25 -1.64 8.82 26.99
C LYS A 25 -2.15 7.50 27.57
N VAL A 26 -1.43 6.42 27.34
CA VAL A 26 -1.69 5.11 27.96
C VAL A 26 -0.87 4.97 29.24
N GLU A 27 -1.57 4.72 30.36
CA GLU A 27 -0.96 4.44 31.66
C GLU A 27 -0.11 3.15 31.61
N THR A 28 1.13 3.26 32.08
CA THR A 28 2.09 2.15 32.06
C THR A 28 1.90 1.25 33.26
N THR A 29 1.36 0.05 33.06
CA THR A 29 1.55 -1.05 34.01
C THR A 29 2.07 -2.33 33.35
N LYS A 30 3.03 -2.95 34.04
CA LYS A 30 3.73 -4.24 33.82
C LYS A 30 4.91 -4.24 32.82
N ARG A 31 6.04 -4.78 33.31
CA ARG A 31 7.29 -5.05 32.56
C ARG A 31 7.02 -6.13 31.48
N GLY A 32 6.55 -5.69 30.32
CA GLY A 32 6.51 -6.47 29.08
C GLY A 32 7.20 -5.68 27.97
N ARG A 33 7.71 -6.36 26.94
CA ARG A 33 8.19 -5.69 25.73
C ARG A 33 7.02 -4.90 25.13
N LYS A 34 7.16 -3.57 24.99
CA LYS A 34 6.13 -2.74 24.33
C LYS A 34 5.79 -3.34 22.98
N THR A 35 4.51 -3.64 22.76
CA THR A 35 4.02 -4.13 21.47
C THR A 35 4.26 -3.04 20.43
N VAL A 36 4.71 -3.43 19.24
CA VAL A 36 4.89 -2.48 18.13
C VAL A 36 3.51 -2.13 17.57
N CYS A 37 3.23 -0.86 17.30
CA CYS A 37 1.95 -0.40 16.74
C CYS A 37 1.46 -1.25 15.55
N SER A 38 2.35 -1.64 14.64
CA SER A 38 1.98 -2.54 13.52
C SER A 38 1.42 -3.89 13.97
N THR A 39 1.90 -4.43 15.09
CA THR A 39 1.42 -5.70 15.65
C THR A 39 0.04 -5.54 16.28
N GLU A 40 -0.24 -4.39 16.90
CA GLU A 40 -1.55 -4.07 17.48
C GLU A 40 -2.61 -4.01 16.37
N ILE A 41 -2.37 -3.20 15.33
CA ILE A 41 -3.29 -3.06 14.20
C ILE A 41 -3.51 -4.42 13.50
N LEU A 42 -2.43 -5.17 13.22
CA LEU A 42 -2.56 -6.46 12.54
C LEU A 42 -3.21 -7.54 13.43
N SER A 43 -3.21 -7.37 14.75
CA SER A 43 -3.90 -8.30 15.66
C SER A 43 -5.41 -8.29 15.47
N GLU A 44 -5.95 -7.18 14.95
CA GLU A 44 -7.37 -7.00 14.64
C GLU A 44 -7.82 -7.76 13.37
N PHE A 45 -6.89 -8.39 12.64
CA PHE A 45 -7.15 -9.15 11.41
C PHE A 45 -6.84 -10.64 11.57
N LEU A 46 -7.44 -11.46 10.71
CA LEU A 46 -7.22 -12.90 10.64
C LEU A 46 -6.75 -13.33 9.24
N ASP A 47 -5.67 -14.11 9.18
CA ASP A 47 -5.23 -14.80 7.97
C ASP A 47 -6.24 -15.91 7.60
N LYS A 48 -6.70 -15.90 6.35
CA LYS A 48 -7.64 -16.89 5.78
C LYS A 48 -7.23 -18.34 6.05
N LYS A 49 -5.93 -18.64 6.02
CA LYS A 49 -5.41 -20.01 6.10
C LYS A 49 -5.17 -20.46 7.54
N LYS A 50 -4.78 -19.54 8.42
CA LYS A 50 -4.24 -19.88 9.74
C LYS A 50 -5.13 -19.47 10.90
N LYS A 51 -6.20 -18.70 10.67
CA LYS A 51 -7.03 -18.09 11.72
C LYS A 51 -6.18 -17.39 12.80
N LYS A 52 -5.05 -16.82 12.39
CA LYS A 52 -4.08 -16.11 13.23
C LYS A 52 -3.85 -14.73 12.63
N SER A 53 -3.41 -13.79 13.46
CA SER A 53 -3.07 -12.46 13.00
C SER A 53 -2.02 -12.49 11.89
N PRO A 54 -2.24 -11.81 10.76
CA PRO A 54 -1.30 -11.78 9.66
C PRO A 54 0.00 -11.09 10.09
N ARG A 55 1.13 -11.58 9.56
CA ARG A 55 2.40 -10.88 9.71
C ARG A 55 2.44 -9.67 8.77
N LYS A 56 3.11 -8.58 9.17
CA LYS A 56 3.34 -7.40 8.33
C LYS A 56 3.91 -7.74 6.95
N GLU A 57 4.89 -8.65 6.93
CA GLU A 57 5.51 -9.17 5.71
C GLU A 57 4.51 -9.85 4.77
N TYR A 58 3.48 -10.51 5.30
CA TYR A 58 2.44 -11.15 4.51
C TYR A 58 1.59 -10.12 3.77
N ILE A 59 1.15 -9.06 4.46
CA ILE A 59 0.38 -7.96 3.86
C ILE A 59 1.20 -7.29 2.75
N ARG A 60 2.45 -6.95 3.03
CA ARG A 60 3.38 -6.38 2.04
C ARG A 60 3.54 -7.28 0.82
N CYS A 61 3.72 -8.57 1.04
CA CYS A 61 3.82 -9.55 -0.03
C CYS A 61 2.57 -9.52 -0.93
N SER A 62 1.36 -9.49 -0.35
CA SER A 62 0.11 -9.41 -1.12
C SER A 62 0.03 -8.14 -1.97
N ILE A 63 0.35 -6.98 -1.39
CA ILE A 63 0.25 -5.68 -2.05
C ILE A 63 1.32 -5.55 -3.14
N LEU A 64 2.59 -5.74 -2.78
CA LEU A 64 3.71 -5.54 -3.71
C LEU A 64 3.65 -6.51 -4.88
N ARG A 65 3.20 -7.75 -4.67
CA ARG A 65 2.97 -8.71 -5.79
C ARG A 65 1.94 -8.19 -6.78
N LYS A 66 0.84 -7.61 -6.30
CA LYS A 66 -0.20 -7.07 -7.20
C LYS A 66 0.31 -5.85 -7.95
N LEU A 67 1.03 -4.96 -7.29
CA LEU A 67 1.65 -3.81 -7.94
C LEU A 67 2.68 -4.24 -9.01
N ILE A 68 3.57 -5.18 -8.69
CA ILE A 68 4.53 -5.75 -9.65
C ILE A 68 3.80 -6.41 -10.83
N LYS A 69 2.71 -7.13 -10.59
CA LYS A 69 1.88 -7.71 -11.65
C LYS A 69 1.27 -6.64 -12.55
N LEU A 70 0.79 -5.54 -11.97
CA LEU A 70 0.25 -4.41 -12.72
C LEU A 70 1.31 -3.79 -13.63
N ILE A 71 2.51 -3.51 -13.09
CA ILE A 71 3.64 -3.02 -13.90
C ILE A 71 3.95 -3.98 -15.05
N ARG A 72 4.06 -5.29 -14.76
CA ARG A 72 4.29 -6.32 -15.81
C ARG A 72 3.20 -6.33 -16.88
N SER A 73 1.94 -6.13 -16.51
CA SER A 73 0.82 -6.06 -17.45
C SER A 73 0.93 -4.85 -18.37
N VAL A 74 1.32 -3.68 -17.85
CA VAL A 74 1.59 -2.49 -18.67
C VAL A 74 2.74 -2.76 -19.64
N MET A 75 3.86 -3.30 -19.16
CA MET A 75 5.03 -3.62 -20.00
C MET A 75 4.72 -4.58 -21.16
N LYS A 76 3.71 -5.43 -21.00
CA LYS A 76 3.27 -6.41 -22.00
C LYS A 76 2.07 -5.92 -22.83
N ASN A 77 1.60 -4.70 -22.62
CA ASN A 77 0.36 -4.17 -23.21
C ASN A 77 -0.87 -5.08 -22.94
N MET A 78 -0.89 -5.80 -21.82
CA MET A 78 -1.98 -6.70 -21.42
C MET A 78 -2.74 -6.14 -20.21
N ILE A 79 -3.29 -4.93 -20.37
CA ILE A 79 -4.01 -4.24 -19.29
C ILE A 79 -5.45 -4.75 -19.25
N LYS A 80 -5.78 -5.47 -18.18
CA LYS A 80 -7.15 -5.93 -17.85
C LYS A 80 -7.55 -5.40 -16.48
N THR A 81 -7.71 -4.08 -16.38
CA THR A 81 -8.01 -3.39 -15.12
C THR A 81 -9.34 -2.64 -15.20
N SER A 82 -9.99 -2.44 -14.05
CA SER A 82 -11.18 -1.59 -13.97
C SER A 82 -10.85 -0.14 -14.33
N LEU A 83 -11.76 0.52 -15.04
CA LEU A 83 -11.69 1.95 -15.39
C LEU A 83 -12.00 2.83 -14.16
N HIS A 84 -11.13 2.78 -13.15
CA HIS A 84 -11.18 3.67 -12.00
C HIS A 84 -10.19 4.83 -12.23
N PRO A 85 -10.52 6.09 -11.87
CA PRO A 85 -9.61 7.23 -12.07
C PRO A 85 -8.20 7.00 -11.51
N ILE A 86 -8.09 6.47 -10.29
CA ILE A 86 -6.79 6.14 -9.67
C ILE A 86 -6.03 5.06 -10.45
N ASN A 87 -6.72 4.05 -11.00
CA ASN A 87 -6.04 3.06 -11.85
C ASN A 87 -5.48 3.72 -13.11
N ILE A 88 -6.23 4.62 -13.73
CA ILE A 88 -5.76 5.35 -14.92
C ILE A 88 -4.52 6.17 -14.57
N GLU A 89 -4.49 6.81 -13.40
CA GLU A 89 -3.32 7.54 -12.91
C GLU A 89 -2.11 6.64 -12.70
N ILE A 90 -2.29 5.49 -12.03
CA ILE A 90 -1.22 4.49 -11.88
C ILE A 90 -0.67 4.06 -13.25
N LEU A 91 -1.56 3.75 -14.19
CA LEU A 91 -1.17 3.33 -15.54
C LEU A 91 -0.40 4.44 -16.28
N LYS A 92 -0.85 5.69 -16.19
CA LYS A 92 -0.14 6.84 -16.76
C LYS A 92 1.24 7.00 -16.15
N LEU A 93 1.37 6.87 -14.82
CA LEU A 93 2.63 7.02 -14.12
C LEU A 93 3.64 5.91 -14.51
N ILE A 94 3.17 4.66 -14.64
CA ILE A 94 4.00 3.54 -15.13
C ILE A 94 4.45 3.80 -16.57
N SER A 95 3.51 4.18 -17.45
CA SER A 95 3.79 4.43 -18.87
C SER A 95 4.72 5.62 -19.10
N ALA A 96 4.67 6.64 -18.24
CA ALA A 96 5.58 7.77 -18.28
C ALA A 96 7.00 7.42 -17.79
N ASN A 97 7.14 6.38 -16.97
CA ASN A 97 8.39 5.97 -16.34
C ASN A 97 8.73 4.50 -16.63
N MET A 98 8.67 4.11 -17.91
CA MET A 98 8.76 2.71 -18.32
C MET A 98 10.09 2.05 -17.93
N ASP A 99 11.21 2.74 -18.13
CA ASP A 99 12.54 2.18 -17.84
C ASP A 99 12.77 1.98 -16.34
N GLU A 100 12.43 2.97 -15.52
CA GLU A 100 12.53 2.85 -14.06
C GLU A 100 11.57 1.77 -13.53
N SER A 101 10.33 1.74 -14.03
CA SER A 101 9.35 0.71 -13.70
C SER A 101 9.86 -0.69 -14.05
N LYS A 102 10.52 -0.85 -15.20
CA LYS A 102 11.14 -2.11 -15.64
C LYS A 102 12.28 -2.53 -14.70
N MET A 103 13.10 -1.59 -14.24
CA MET A 103 14.15 -1.87 -13.26
C MET A 103 13.60 -2.36 -11.91
N MET A 104 12.45 -1.83 -11.48
CA MET A 104 11.79 -2.25 -10.23
C MET A 104 11.31 -3.70 -10.25
N ILE A 105 10.92 -4.22 -11.42
CA ILE A 105 10.39 -5.57 -11.59
C ILE A 105 11.39 -6.57 -12.17
N LYS A 106 12.63 -6.13 -12.43
CA LYS A 106 13.70 -6.98 -12.94
C LYS A 106 13.93 -8.15 -11.98
N LYS A 107 14.24 -9.33 -12.55
CA LYS A 107 14.28 -10.58 -11.78
C LYS A 107 15.21 -10.46 -10.57
N ASP A 108 16.43 -9.95 -10.73
CA ASP A 108 17.40 -9.68 -9.65
C ASP A 108 16.94 -8.66 -8.59
N SER A 109 16.10 -7.70 -8.96
CA SER A 109 15.55 -6.67 -8.05
C SER A 109 14.49 -7.17 -7.07
N LEU A 110 13.93 -8.36 -7.26
CA LEU A 110 12.84 -8.91 -6.44
C LEU A 110 13.34 -9.83 -5.32
N PRO A 111 12.55 -10.12 -4.27
CA PRO A 111 12.98 -11.03 -3.22
C PRO A 111 13.00 -12.49 -3.69
N TYR A 112 13.73 -13.35 -2.97
CA TYR A 112 13.88 -14.78 -3.25
C TYR A 112 12.54 -15.47 -3.51
N ILE A 113 11.51 -15.15 -2.72
CA ILE A 113 10.16 -15.73 -2.87
C ILE A 113 9.51 -15.48 -4.25
N GLU A 114 10.03 -14.53 -5.04
CA GLU A 114 9.58 -14.26 -6.41
C GLU A 114 10.46 -14.88 -7.49
N ASN A 115 11.76 -15.06 -7.23
CA ASN A 115 12.73 -15.32 -8.29
C ASN A 115 13.76 -16.42 -8.00
N HIS A 116 13.80 -16.95 -6.78
CA HIS A 116 14.75 -17.93 -6.26
C HIS A 116 16.24 -17.64 -6.52
N THR A 117 16.59 -16.40 -6.89
CA THR A 117 17.96 -15.98 -7.24
C THR A 117 18.48 -14.91 -6.29
N ASN A 118 17.62 -14.09 -5.70
CA ASN A 118 18.04 -13.04 -4.78
C ASN A 118 18.22 -13.59 -3.36
N THR A 119 19.45 -13.94 -2.99
CA THR A 119 19.76 -14.44 -1.64
C THR A 119 19.83 -13.34 -0.57
N LYS A 120 20.00 -12.08 -0.98
CA LYS A 120 20.06 -10.91 -0.08
C LYS A 120 18.73 -10.68 0.63
N PHE A 121 17.61 -10.83 -0.08
CA PHE A 121 16.28 -10.67 0.49
C PHE A 121 15.46 -11.94 0.30
N ARG A 122 15.24 -12.68 1.39
CA ARG A 122 14.41 -13.90 1.35
C ARG A 122 12.95 -13.62 0.98
N SER A 123 12.45 -12.43 1.31
CA SER A 123 11.03 -12.08 1.23
C SER A 123 10.82 -10.56 1.25
N TYR A 124 9.57 -10.13 1.31
CA TYR A 124 9.16 -8.72 1.45
C TYR A 124 9.34 -8.19 2.88
N ASN A 125 10.50 -8.45 3.46
CA ASN A 125 10.87 -8.03 4.82
C ASN A 125 11.21 -6.54 4.88
N ASP A 126 11.48 -6.02 6.09
CA ASP A 126 11.80 -4.60 6.30
C ASP A 126 13.00 -4.13 5.47
N ALA A 127 14.05 -4.96 5.36
CA ALA A 127 15.25 -4.60 4.60
C ALA A 127 14.96 -4.49 3.09
N PHE A 128 14.16 -5.41 2.54
CA PHE A 128 13.70 -5.34 1.15
C PHE A 128 12.85 -4.10 0.92
N CYS A 129 11.83 -3.87 1.77
CA CYS A 129 10.94 -2.72 1.63
C CYS A 129 11.70 -1.39 1.73
N LYS A 130 12.67 -1.27 2.65
CA LYS A 130 13.52 -0.07 2.74
C LYS A 130 14.31 0.17 1.45
N GLN A 131 14.86 -0.88 0.83
CA GLN A 131 15.55 -0.75 -0.45
C GLN A 131 14.55 -0.43 -1.58
N PHE A 132 13.41 -1.12 -1.65
CA PHE A 132 12.41 -0.93 -2.69
C PHE A 132 11.85 0.49 -2.68
N PHE A 133 11.48 0.99 -1.49
CA PHE A 133 10.95 2.33 -1.27
C PHE A 133 12.02 3.43 -1.18
N SER A 134 13.30 3.11 -1.38
CA SER A 134 14.32 4.14 -1.61
C SER A 134 14.07 4.90 -2.92
N ARG A 135 13.40 4.26 -3.88
CA ARG A 135 13.03 4.84 -5.17
C ARG A 135 11.79 5.72 -5.06
N PRO A 136 11.82 6.99 -5.51
CA PRO A 136 10.66 7.88 -5.50
C PRO A 136 9.44 7.28 -6.22
N LEU A 137 9.63 6.77 -7.44
CA LEU A 137 8.56 6.16 -8.24
C LEU A 137 7.88 4.99 -7.50
N ALA A 138 8.67 4.17 -6.80
CA ALA A 138 8.14 3.05 -6.03
C ALA A 138 7.23 3.50 -4.89
N ARG A 139 7.56 4.61 -4.21
CA ARG A 139 6.72 5.18 -3.16
C ARG A 139 5.43 5.73 -3.73
N GLU A 140 5.51 6.48 -4.82
CA GLU A 140 4.35 7.10 -5.46
C GLU A 140 3.35 6.06 -6.00
N LEU A 141 3.85 5.07 -6.74
CA LEU A 141 3.04 3.94 -7.22
C LEU A 141 2.41 3.16 -6.08
N TYR A 142 3.14 2.96 -4.98
CA TYR A 142 2.61 2.28 -3.81
C TYR A 142 1.49 3.09 -3.15
N LYS A 143 1.68 4.39 -2.92
CA LYS A 143 0.64 5.27 -2.35
C LYS A 143 -0.64 5.25 -3.19
N LEU A 144 -0.53 5.47 -4.50
CA LEU A 144 -1.68 5.40 -5.40
C LEU A 144 -2.37 4.03 -5.37
N TYR A 145 -1.59 2.94 -5.30
CA TYR A 145 -2.15 1.61 -5.22
C TYR A 145 -2.88 1.34 -3.90
N ILE A 146 -2.37 1.85 -2.77
CA ILE A 146 -3.07 1.81 -1.49
C ILE A 146 -4.36 2.63 -1.57
N GLU A 147 -4.32 3.86 -2.08
CA GLU A 147 -5.54 4.67 -2.24
C GLU A 147 -6.59 3.96 -3.09
N TYR A 148 -6.18 3.37 -4.22
CA TYR A 148 -7.08 2.54 -5.03
C TYR A 148 -7.68 1.38 -4.23
N LEU A 149 -6.86 0.66 -3.45
CA LEU A 149 -7.30 -0.49 -2.67
C LEU A 149 -8.34 -0.11 -1.61
N PHE A 150 -8.28 1.09 -1.04
CA PHE A 150 -9.19 1.51 0.03
C PHE A 150 -10.39 2.32 -0.46
N ILE A 151 -10.25 3.09 -1.54
CA ILE A 151 -11.33 3.89 -2.13
C ILE A 151 -12.21 3.04 -3.07
N ALA A 152 -11.58 2.29 -3.98
CA ALA A 152 -12.29 1.64 -5.08
C ALA A 152 -12.77 0.22 -4.76
N ARG A 153 -12.26 -0.39 -3.69
CA ARG A 153 -12.55 -1.78 -3.32
C ARG A 153 -13.36 -1.80 -2.03
N ASN A 154 -14.49 -2.49 -2.02
CA ASN A 154 -15.22 -2.74 -0.79
C ASN A 154 -14.48 -3.75 0.12
N GLU A 155 -14.96 -3.93 1.35
CA GLU A 155 -14.31 -4.80 2.34
C GLU A 155 -14.12 -6.24 1.85
N GLU A 156 -15.12 -6.81 1.18
CA GLU A 156 -15.03 -8.18 0.65
C GLU A 156 -13.95 -8.31 -0.44
N GLN A 157 -13.81 -7.30 -1.28
CA GLN A 157 -12.79 -7.24 -2.30
C GLN A 157 -11.40 -7.06 -1.66
N ARG A 158 -11.26 -6.20 -0.65
CA ARG A 158 -10.03 -6.05 0.14
C ARG A 158 -9.64 -7.35 0.84
N ASN A 159 -10.61 -8.05 1.43
CA ASN A 159 -10.41 -9.36 2.04
C ASN A 159 -9.81 -10.36 1.04
N LYS A 160 -10.36 -10.41 -0.18
CA LYS A 160 -9.87 -11.28 -1.26
C LYS A 160 -8.48 -10.85 -1.72
N ASP A 161 -8.24 -9.55 -1.86
CA ASP A 161 -6.98 -9.02 -2.35
C ASP A 161 -5.83 -9.25 -1.38
N LEU A 162 -6.06 -9.03 -0.09
CA LEU A 162 -5.05 -9.14 0.95
C LEU A 162 -5.00 -10.53 1.59
N SER A 163 -6.02 -11.36 1.34
CA SER A 163 -6.20 -12.69 1.94
C SER A 163 -6.28 -12.66 3.47
N VAL A 164 -6.88 -11.60 4.01
CA VAL A 164 -7.12 -11.39 5.44
C VAL A 164 -8.57 -10.96 5.67
N PHE A 165 -9.06 -11.08 6.90
CA PHE A 165 -10.41 -10.66 7.29
C PHE A 165 -10.36 -9.82 8.56
N CYS A 166 -11.12 -8.73 8.62
CA CYS A 166 -11.27 -7.87 9.81
C CYS A 166 -12.15 -8.49 10.90
N CYS A 167 -13.09 -9.38 10.51
CA CYS A 167 -14.10 -9.95 11.39
C CYS A 167 -14.36 -11.42 11.01
N ASP A 168 -14.67 -12.25 12.01
CA ASP A 168 -15.29 -13.55 11.77
C ASP A 168 -16.76 -13.29 11.42
N LYS A 169 -17.26 -13.82 10.29
CA LYS A 169 -18.64 -13.58 9.80
C LYS A 169 -19.73 -13.95 10.82
N THR A 170 -19.36 -14.68 11.87
CA THR A 170 -20.24 -15.14 12.95
C THR A 170 -20.41 -14.13 14.09
N LYS A 171 -19.55 -13.11 14.17
CA LYS A 171 -19.65 -12.04 15.17
C LYS A 171 -19.88 -10.73 14.43
N ASN A 172 -21.04 -10.11 14.65
CA ASN A 172 -21.37 -8.77 14.18
C ASN A 172 -20.45 -7.76 14.88
N ASP A 173 -19.21 -7.69 14.40
CA ASP A 173 -18.24 -6.72 14.85
C ASP A 173 -18.43 -5.46 14.00
N HIS A 174 -19.02 -4.44 14.63
CA HIS A 174 -19.54 -3.23 14.00
C HIS A 174 -18.44 -2.25 13.55
N ASP A 175 -17.15 -2.58 13.69
CA ASP A 175 -16.05 -1.63 13.48
C ASP A 175 -15.08 -1.98 12.33
N CYS A 176 -15.48 -2.84 11.37
CA CYS A 176 -14.56 -3.27 10.29
C CYS A 176 -13.97 -2.09 9.50
N SER A 177 -14.74 -1.03 9.23
CA SER A 177 -14.27 0.17 8.55
C SER A 177 -13.10 0.85 9.26
N ALA A 178 -13.18 1.08 10.57
CA ALA A 178 -12.09 1.75 11.29
C ALA A 178 -10.82 0.89 11.34
N LYS A 179 -10.97 -0.44 11.45
CA LYS A 179 -9.83 -1.36 11.35
C LYS A 179 -9.12 -1.25 10.01
N TRP A 180 -9.89 -1.16 8.93
CA TRP A 180 -9.35 -0.97 7.59
C TRP A 180 -8.62 0.37 7.46
N GLU A 181 -9.18 1.46 7.98
CA GLU A 181 -8.51 2.77 7.95
C GLU A 181 -7.20 2.76 8.75
N LYS A 182 -7.17 2.17 9.95
CA LYS A 182 -5.90 1.97 10.69
C LYS A 182 -4.87 1.19 9.87
N LEU A 183 -5.28 0.16 9.14
CA LEU A 183 -4.39 -0.59 8.26
C LEU A 183 -3.91 0.26 7.08
N LYS A 184 -4.79 1.09 6.49
CA LYS A 184 -4.42 2.03 5.42
C LYS A 184 -3.32 2.98 5.91
N GLU A 185 -3.52 3.62 7.05
CA GLU A 185 -2.56 4.54 7.67
C GLU A 185 -1.22 3.84 7.95
N LEU A 186 -1.26 2.64 8.53
CA LEU A 186 -0.07 1.84 8.76
C LEU A 186 0.71 1.61 7.46
N LEU A 187 0.03 1.22 6.38
CA LEU A 187 0.65 0.96 5.09
C LEU A 187 1.24 2.22 4.45
N LEU A 188 0.56 3.36 4.54
CA LEU A 188 1.05 4.63 4.02
C LEU A 188 2.28 5.13 4.80
N SER A 189 2.29 4.96 6.12
CA SER A 189 3.43 5.33 6.97
C SER A 189 4.73 4.59 6.63
N GLU A 190 4.64 3.41 5.98
CA GLU A 190 5.82 2.62 5.59
C GLU A 190 6.66 3.29 4.50
N VAL A 191 6.03 4.17 3.71
CA VAL A 191 6.66 4.85 2.57
C VAL A 191 6.90 6.34 2.83
N GLU A 192 6.59 6.81 4.03
CA GLU A 192 6.92 8.17 4.44
C GLU A 192 8.41 8.27 4.77
N VAL A 193 9.07 9.23 4.13
CA VAL A 193 10.45 9.57 4.48
C VAL A 193 10.41 10.25 5.83
N LYS A 194 10.78 9.53 6.88
CA LYS A 194 11.12 10.16 8.16
C LYS A 194 12.37 10.98 7.88
N ASN A 195 12.21 12.28 7.67
CA ASN A 195 13.30 13.23 7.71
C ASN A 195 13.87 13.14 9.13
N ILE A 196 14.89 12.31 9.31
CA ILE A 196 15.70 12.35 10.51
C ILE A 196 16.50 13.65 10.35
N VAL A 197 15.98 14.72 10.94
CA VAL A 197 16.79 15.90 11.23
C VAL A 197 17.86 15.39 12.19
N VAL A 198 19.06 15.18 11.67
CA VAL A 198 20.25 14.95 12.49
C VAL A 198 20.61 16.32 13.04
N THR A 199 20.09 16.64 14.22
CA THR A 199 20.65 17.67 15.12
C THR A 199 21.83 17.08 15.86
#